data_AF-A0AAI9X2H5-F1
#
_entry.id   AF-A0AAI9X2H5-F1
#
_cell.length_a   1.000
_cell.length_b   1.000
_cell.length_c   1.000
_cell.angle_alpha   90.00
_cell.angle_beta   90.00
_cell.angle_gamma   90.00
#
_symmetry.space_group_name_H-M   'P 1'
#
loop_
_entity.id
_entity.type
_entity.pdbx_description
1 polymer ?
#
loop_
_entity_poly.entity_id
_entity_poly.type
_entity_poly.pdbx_seq_one_letter_code
_entity_poly.pdbx_strand_id
1 'polypeptide(L)'
;MRPPWLIPLCGLLGLSTAFSKAPNNEISIKNENHIFNVIQDSMRQWGSSLHHNGVSFFLATVPTGTQLYHGTSKATPVNGTEWLAFEPEHAMVFARPRRGPPPHLPSDDDDTEPQDEGHGELRKREPHDTNEKHHGPPGGRPPMAFDENEPGYLHTYAAAKDLRLLYLDGMSAAKTSKGTLDSQDAILFNGALDDSPSRGIGQENERARLACEMAENEWEGRIDGVLRMEAGFEIILCDFERDLTPVRITQVKQNSEKQRGPTDNRKHGDRDGPHKEDDDKHYGSHGPRKGDDGERHGPGGPGGPGGPGGPGGPPHGGPGGGPDSSRWMRAITARYNGIGGNRVSLNFNHFVTAFSHNVDLFRDNPTLPRLASLSPGSRAFLRAEVTSLILTQNPADVSEDWQAITDMIVTRYSKELSYFISGSIESVERLQSEVERVLSPFIDYSERDDVAESERCATQFLPSGALGSGCLAAQAVHGVAHKICSSLIEAGREKDLEAAVRVVRDLVGYLDWATWKECSGCAANEICVVPIWPMGTIQDYESPRCKDASNPYDQGGESYWGGMRH
;
A
#
# COMPACT_ATOMS: atom_id res chain seq x y z
N MET A 1 -39.25 -31.27 86.00
CA MET A 1 -39.18 -31.45 84.54
C MET A 1 -37.82 -30.97 84.03
N ARG A 2 -36.91 -31.92 83.83
CA ARG A 2 -35.74 -31.99 82.93
C ARG A 2 -35.60 -33.48 82.63
N PRO A 3 -35.31 -33.88 81.38
CA PRO A 3 -33.97 -34.38 81.06
C PRO A 3 -33.59 -34.13 79.55
N PRO A 4 -32.70 -34.90 78.88
CA PRO A 4 -31.26 -34.59 78.75
C PRO A 4 -30.74 -34.63 77.28
N TRP A 5 -29.41 -34.59 77.17
CA TRP A 5 -28.49 -34.60 76.01
C TRP A 5 -28.85 -35.37 74.73
N LEU A 6 -28.36 -34.85 73.58
CA LEU A 6 -27.85 -35.62 72.42
C LEU A 6 -26.75 -34.83 71.68
N ILE A 7 -25.70 -35.56 71.26
CA ILE A 7 -24.51 -35.15 70.49
C ILE A 7 -24.86 -34.98 69.00
N PRO A 8 -24.11 -34.19 68.21
CA PRO A 8 -23.58 -34.77 66.97
C PRO A 8 -22.11 -34.47 66.68
N LEU A 9 -21.50 -35.46 66.01
CA LEU A 9 -20.14 -35.51 65.46
C LEU A 9 -19.80 -34.29 64.60
N CYS A 10 -18.63 -33.68 64.81
CA CYS A 10 -17.93 -32.93 63.77
C CYS A 10 -16.90 -33.84 63.11
N GLY A 11 -17.19 -34.26 61.88
CA GLY A 11 -16.24 -34.92 60.99
C GLY A 11 -15.22 -33.93 60.45
N LEU A 12 -13.95 -34.34 60.46
CA LEU A 12 -12.83 -33.69 59.79
C LEU A 12 -13.08 -33.68 58.27
N LEU A 13 -13.26 -32.50 57.69
CA LEU A 13 -13.11 -32.27 56.25
C LEU A 13 -11.79 -31.54 56.03
N GLY A 14 -10.84 -32.24 55.42
CA GLY A 14 -9.57 -31.68 54.97
C GLY A 14 -9.80 -30.60 53.93
N LEU A 15 -9.19 -29.44 54.15
CA LEU A 15 -9.07 -28.37 53.15
C LEU A 15 -8.06 -28.83 52.09
N SER A 16 -8.56 -29.46 51.02
CA SER A 16 -7.80 -29.57 49.77
C SER A 16 -7.76 -28.19 49.11
N THR A 17 -6.61 -27.53 49.18
CA THR A 17 -6.29 -26.37 48.34
C THR A 17 -6.20 -26.84 46.89
N ALA A 18 -7.31 -26.80 46.17
CA ALA A 18 -7.29 -26.92 44.72
C ALA A 18 -6.63 -25.65 44.16
N PHE A 19 -5.39 -25.78 43.69
CA PHE A 19 -4.82 -24.85 42.72
C PHE A 19 -5.75 -24.84 41.51
N SER A 20 -6.58 -23.80 41.41
CA SER A 20 -7.38 -23.56 40.22
C SER A 20 -6.39 -23.13 39.14
N LYS A 21 -5.97 -24.09 38.33
CA LYS A 21 -5.20 -23.86 37.12
C LYS A 21 -6.03 -22.90 36.26
N ALA A 22 -5.52 -21.68 36.07
CA ALA A 22 -6.12 -20.69 35.18
C ALA A 22 -6.43 -21.36 33.83
N PRO A 23 -7.55 -21.04 33.16
CA PRO A 23 -7.88 -21.64 31.88
C PRO A 23 -6.79 -21.27 30.87
N ASN A 24 -5.94 -22.23 30.51
CA ASN A 24 -5.04 -22.17 29.35
C ASN A 24 -5.87 -22.18 28.06
N ASN A 25 -6.53 -21.07 27.75
CA ASN A 25 -7.16 -20.83 26.46
C ASN A 25 -6.83 -19.43 25.93
N GLU A 26 -5.66 -18.89 26.30
CA GLU A 26 -5.02 -17.87 25.47
C GLU A 26 -4.51 -18.58 24.22
N ILE A 27 -5.27 -18.43 23.13
CA ILE A 27 -4.76 -18.70 21.79
C ILE A 27 -3.68 -17.63 21.57
N SER A 28 -2.41 -17.98 21.79
CA SER A 28 -1.29 -17.12 21.44
C SER A 28 -1.42 -16.74 19.96
N ILE A 29 -1.47 -15.44 19.68
CA ILE A 29 -1.59 -14.95 18.32
C ILE A 29 -0.21 -15.15 17.68
N LYS A 30 -0.15 -15.95 16.61
CA LYS A 30 1.14 -16.33 16.02
C LYS A 30 1.95 -15.14 15.48
N ASN A 31 1.26 -14.12 14.98
CA ASN A 31 1.83 -12.99 14.25
C ASN A 31 1.66 -11.65 14.99
N GLU A 32 1.76 -11.64 16.33
CA GLU A 32 1.56 -10.44 17.17
C GLU A 32 2.44 -9.25 16.74
N ASN A 33 3.71 -9.50 16.39
CA ASN A 33 4.61 -8.49 15.84
C ASN A 33 4.08 -7.83 14.57
N HIS A 34 3.55 -8.62 13.63
CA HIS A 34 3.02 -8.08 12.38
C HIS A 34 1.74 -7.29 12.62
N ILE A 35 0.88 -7.70 13.55
CA ILE A 35 -0.33 -6.94 13.92
C ILE A 35 0.05 -5.64 14.63
N PHE A 36 1.06 -5.66 15.49
CA PHE A 36 1.63 -4.46 16.11
C PHE A 36 2.13 -3.47 15.03
N ASN A 37 2.88 -3.97 14.05
CA ASN A 37 3.41 -3.14 12.95
C ASN A 37 2.27 -2.57 12.10
N VAL A 38 1.25 -3.37 11.76
CA VAL A 38 0.03 -2.90 11.08
C VAL A 38 -0.59 -1.70 11.81
N ILE A 39 -0.72 -1.76 13.14
CA ILE A 39 -1.26 -0.65 13.94
C ILE A 39 -0.32 0.57 13.88
N GLN A 40 0.98 0.34 14.02
CA GLN A 40 2.00 1.40 14.04
C GLN A 40 2.19 2.09 12.67
N ASP A 41 2.00 1.36 11.57
CA ASP A 41 2.27 1.81 10.20
C ASP A 41 1.04 2.36 9.48
N SER A 42 -0.17 1.99 9.92
CA SER A 42 -1.42 2.40 9.28
C SER A 42 -1.52 3.93 9.19
N MET A 43 -1.91 4.43 8.01
CA MET A 43 -1.98 5.87 7.70
C MET A 43 -0.65 6.63 7.77
N ARG A 44 0.50 5.92 7.80
CA ARG A 44 1.85 6.48 7.77
C ARG A 44 2.60 6.02 6.54
N GLN A 45 3.06 6.96 5.73
CA GLN A 45 3.68 6.62 4.46
C GLN A 45 5.00 5.86 4.62
N TRP A 46 5.77 6.13 5.69
CA TRP A 46 7.06 5.46 5.92
C TRP A 46 6.88 3.96 6.14
N GLY A 47 6.11 3.62 7.18
CA GLY A 47 5.74 2.25 7.51
C GLY A 47 5.08 1.52 6.36
N SER A 48 4.08 2.16 5.74
CA SER A 48 3.38 1.60 4.59
C SER A 48 4.27 1.41 3.35
N SER A 49 5.40 2.11 3.21
CA SER A 49 6.35 1.89 2.10
C SER A 49 7.29 0.70 2.36
N LEU A 50 7.63 0.45 3.63
CA LEU A 50 8.50 -0.66 4.03
C LEU A 50 7.71 -1.96 4.21
N HIS A 51 6.54 -1.90 4.81
CA HIS A 51 5.56 -3.00 4.91
C HIS A 51 4.46 -2.84 3.84
N HIS A 52 4.86 -2.79 2.57
CA HIS A 52 3.99 -2.37 1.48
C HIS A 52 2.86 -3.35 1.11
N ASN A 53 2.97 -4.63 1.49
CA ASN A 53 1.91 -5.60 1.27
C ASN A 53 0.92 -5.58 2.43
N GLY A 54 -0.06 -4.68 2.35
CA GLY A 54 -1.13 -4.62 3.33
C GLY A 54 -2.04 -5.84 3.27
N VAL A 55 -2.24 -6.47 4.42
CA VAL A 55 -3.16 -7.61 4.59
C VAL A 55 -4.27 -7.32 5.59
N SER A 56 -4.51 -6.03 5.84
CA SER A 56 -5.43 -5.52 6.86
C SER A 56 -6.42 -4.52 6.26
N PHE A 57 -7.60 -4.46 6.86
CA PHE A 57 -8.74 -3.64 6.44
C PHE A 57 -9.33 -2.93 7.64
N PHE A 58 -9.50 -1.61 7.54
CA PHE A 58 -10.01 -0.77 8.62
C PHE A 58 -11.21 0.04 8.15
N LEU A 59 -12.12 0.34 9.07
CA LEU A 59 -13.03 1.45 8.86
C LEU A 59 -12.32 2.75 9.19
N ALA A 60 -12.42 3.71 8.27
CA ALA A 60 -11.84 5.03 8.38
C ALA A 60 -12.93 6.11 8.34
N THR A 61 -12.79 7.13 9.20
CA THR A 61 -13.60 8.36 9.12
C THR A 61 -12.74 9.51 8.65
N VAL A 62 -13.22 10.23 7.62
CA VAL A 62 -12.73 11.57 7.28
C VAL A 62 -13.74 12.58 7.83
N PRO A 63 -13.38 13.43 8.80
CA PRO A 63 -14.33 14.37 9.40
C PRO A 63 -14.92 15.37 8.40
N THR A 64 -16.16 15.76 8.63
CA THR A 64 -16.86 16.84 7.91
C THR A 64 -15.99 18.09 7.86
N GLY A 65 -15.95 18.75 6.70
CA GLY A 65 -15.15 19.96 6.49
C GLY A 65 -13.67 19.71 6.16
N THR A 66 -13.20 18.45 6.20
CA THR A 66 -11.84 18.13 5.76
C THR A 66 -11.64 18.52 4.30
N GLN A 67 -10.61 19.31 4.03
CA GLN A 67 -10.27 19.76 2.67
C GLN A 67 -9.55 18.64 1.90
N LEU A 68 -10.03 18.38 0.68
CA LEU A 68 -9.55 17.37 -0.24
C LEU A 68 -9.32 17.99 -1.63
N TYR A 69 -8.41 17.41 -2.40
CA TYR A 69 -7.95 17.99 -3.67
C TYR A 69 -8.10 17.01 -4.82
N HIS A 70 -8.50 17.51 -5.99
CA HIS A 70 -8.63 16.73 -7.21
C HIS A 70 -8.05 17.52 -8.40
N GLY A 71 -7.18 16.89 -9.19
CA GLY A 71 -6.64 17.48 -10.41
C GLY A 71 -7.36 16.93 -11.63
N THR A 72 -7.83 17.80 -12.51
CA THR A 72 -8.52 17.40 -13.75
C THR A 72 -8.31 18.40 -14.88
N SER A 73 -8.85 18.09 -16.05
CA SER A 73 -8.90 18.99 -17.22
C SER A 73 -10.16 19.86 -17.25
N LYS A 74 -11.15 19.58 -16.40
CA LYS A 74 -12.47 20.23 -16.44
C LYS A 74 -12.51 21.43 -15.49
N ALA A 75 -13.18 22.51 -15.89
CA ALA A 75 -13.41 23.69 -15.04
C ALA A 75 -14.66 23.58 -14.15
N THR A 76 -15.42 22.50 -14.28
CA THR A 76 -16.69 22.28 -13.60
C THR A 76 -16.54 21.24 -12.50
N PRO A 77 -17.31 21.31 -11.40
CA PRO A 77 -17.35 20.25 -10.40
C PRO A 77 -17.51 18.87 -11.01
N VAL A 78 -16.93 17.89 -10.34
CA VAL A 78 -17.02 16.47 -10.70
C VAL A 78 -18.33 15.91 -10.15
N ASN A 79 -18.97 15.05 -10.94
CA ASN A 79 -20.10 14.25 -10.50
C ASN A 79 -19.72 12.76 -10.62
N GLY A 80 -20.20 11.93 -9.70
CA GLY A 80 -19.93 10.50 -9.65
C GLY A 80 -18.56 10.14 -9.04
N THR A 81 -18.06 8.97 -9.41
CA THR A 81 -16.86 8.35 -8.82
C THR A 81 -15.56 8.93 -9.39
N GLU A 82 -14.68 9.41 -8.52
CA GLU A 82 -13.37 9.98 -8.87
C GLU A 82 -12.37 9.87 -7.68
N TRP A 83 -11.12 10.31 -7.90
CA TRP A 83 -10.05 10.28 -6.91
C TRP A 83 -9.84 11.62 -6.21
N LEU A 84 -9.54 11.57 -4.91
CA LEU A 84 -9.16 12.71 -4.08
C LEU A 84 -7.81 12.47 -3.43
N ALA A 85 -7.00 13.51 -3.33
CA ALA A 85 -5.77 13.53 -2.55
C ALA A 85 -5.92 14.41 -1.32
N PHE A 86 -5.15 14.08 -0.27
CA PHE A 86 -5.00 14.92 0.92
C PHE A 86 -4.05 16.11 0.69
N GLU A 87 -3.14 16.00 -0.28
CA GLU A 87 -2.14 17.04 -0.57
C GLU A 87 -2.43 17.71 -1.92
N PRO A 88 -2.45 19.06 -1.98
CA PRO A 88 -2.68 19.77 -3.23
C PRO A 88 -1.56 19.53 -4.23
N GLU A 89 -0.30 19.47 -3.78
CA GLU A 89 0.85 19.14 -4.64
C GLU A 89 0.70 17.79 -5.33
N HIS A 90 0.13 16.79 -4.64
CA HIS A 90 -0.11 15.48 -5.23
C HIS A 90 -1.23 15.54 -6.28
N ALA A 91 -2.36 16.17 -5.97
CA ALA A 91 -3.45 16.38 -6.92
C ALA A 91 -3.05 17.22 -8.15
N MET A 92 -2.14 18.19 -7.98
CA MET A 92 -1.66 19.05 -9.07
C MET A 92 -1.01 18.28 -10.23
N VAL A 93 -0.45 17.10 -9.99
CA VAL A 93 0.13 16.24 -11.05
C VAL A 93 -0.92 15.85 -12.10
N PHE A 94 -2.20 15.82 -11.70
CA PHE A 94 -3.35 15.42 -12.52
C PHE A 94 -4.12 16.62 -13.09
N ALA A 95 -3.83 17.84 -12.63
CA ALA A 95 -4.45 19.08 -13.11
C ALA A 95 -3.86 19.51 -14.46
N ARG A 96 -4.14 18.74 -15.52
CA ARG A 96 -3.60 18.96 -16.88
C ARG A 96 -4.63 18.62 -17.96
N PRO A 97 -4.48 19.15 -19.20
CA PRO A 97 -5.38 18.81 -20.31
C PRO A 97 -5.38 17.31 -20.62
N ARG A 98 -6.47 16.82 -21.24
CA ARG A 98 -6.61 15.40 -21.61
C ARG A 98 -5.49 14.99 -22.57
N ARG A 99 -4.71 13.96 -22.21
CA ARG A 99 -3.89 13.24 -23.19
C ARG A 99 -4.79 12.31 -24.00
N GLY A 100 -4.84 12.51 -25.31
CA GLY A 100 -5.39 11.51 -26.23
C GLY A 100 -4.51 10.26 -26.30
N PRO A 101 -4.95 9.20 -27.01
CA PRO A 101 -4.10 8.04 -27.29
C PRO A 101 -2.81 8.45 -28.04
N PRO A 102 -1.73 7.67 -27.96
CA PRO A 102 -0.51 7.95 -28.72
C PRO A 102 -0.79 8.03 -30.24
N PRO A 103 -0.04 8.84 -31.02
CA PRO A 103 -0.13 8.81 -32.47
C PRO A 103 0.28 7.42 -32.97
N HIS A 104 -0.60 6.76 -33.72
CA HIS A 104 -0.27 5.52 -34.41
C HIS A 104 0.84 5.77 -35.44
N LEU A 105 1.86 4.89 -35.43
CA LEU A 105 2.81 4.73 -36.53
C LEU A 105 2.04 4.30 -37.81
N PRO A 106 2.51 4.67 -39.02
CA PRO A 106 1.77 4.42 -40.25
C PRO A 106 1.66 2.92 -40.51
N SER A 107 0.45 2.45 -40.83
CA SER A 107 0.23 1.14 -41.44
C SER A 107 0.73 1.19 -42.89
N ASP A 108 1.65 0.30 -43.24
CA ASP A 108 1.98 0.02 -44.63
C ASP A 108 0.76 -0.66 -45.29
N ASP A 109 0.13 0.06 -46.21
CA ASP A 109 -0.89 -0.47 -47.13
C ASP A 109 -0.19 -0.95 -48.41
N ASP A 110 -0.17 -2.28 -48.59
CA ASP A 110 -0.09 -3.05 -49.84
C ASP A 110 -0.48 -4.47 -49.38
N ASP A 111 -1.39 -5.25 -49.96
CA ASP A 111 -1.84 -5.38 -51.31
C ASP A 111 -3.09 -6.31 -51.33
N THR A 112 -4.02 -6.02 -52.24
CA THR A 112 -4.68 -6.97 -53.17
C THR A 112 -5.50 -8.17 -52.64
N GLU A 113 -6.81 -8.20 -52.99
CA GLU A 113 -7.70 -9.39 -52.90
C GLU A 113 -7.24 -10.57 -53.80
N PRO A 114 -7.72 -11.82 -53.61
CA PRO A 114 -8.93 -12.24 -54.33
C PRO A 114 -9.86 -13.27 -53.61
N GLN A 115 -11.17 -13.09 -53.84
CA GLN A 115 -12.23 -14.06 -54.24
C GLN A 115 -12.21 -15.52 -53.72
N ASP A 116 -13.31 -15.97 -53.07
CA ASP A 116 -14.23 -17.08 -53.50
C ASP A 116 -15.33 -17.31 -52.42
N GLU A 117 -16.60 -17.01 -52.70
CA GLU A 117 -17.73 -17.92 -53.02
C GLU A 117 -18.29 -18.82 -51.89
N GLY A 118 -19.61 -18.72 -51.62
CA GLY A 118 -20.42 -19.89 -51.26
C GLY A 118 -21.53 -19.78 -50.19
N HIS A 119 -22.73 -19.35 -50.62
CA HIS A 119 -24.09 -19.82 -50.20
C HIS A 119 -24.62 -19.51 -48.77
N GLY A 120 -25.85 -19.02 -48.53
CA GLY A 120 -26.96 -18.70 -49.41
C GLY A 120 -28.20 -18.07 -48.70
N GLU A 121 -29.01 -17.38 -49.53
CA GLU A 121 -30.49 -17.24 -49.54
C GLU A 121 -31.24 -16.68 -48.30
N LEU A 122 -32.27 -15.82 -48.37
CA LEU A 122 -33.09 -15.21 -49.43
C LEU A 122 -34.04 -14.18 -48.75
N ARG A 123 -34.20 -12.97 -49.31
CA ARG A 123 -35.51 -12.39 -49.75
C ARG A 123 -35.44 -10.90 -50.12
N LYS A 124 -35.32 -10.69 -51.44
CA LYS A 124 -35.94 -9.68 -52.33
C LYS A 124 -36.67 -8.48 -51.72
N ARG A 125 -36.29 -7.27 -52.16
CA ARG A 125 -37.08 -6.43 -53.09
C ARG A 125 -36.27 -5.22 -53.60
N GLU A 126 -36.06 -5.15 -54.91
CA GLU A 126 -35.90 -3.90 -55.69
C GLU A 126 -36.98 -3.91 -56.79
N PRO A 127 -37.36 -2.76 -57.38
CA PRO A 127 -36.58 -2.23 -58.51
C PRO A 127 -36.27 -0.73 -58.42
N HIS A 128 -35.06 -0.43 -58.90
CA HIS A 128 -34.46 0.85 -59.23
C HIS A 128 -35.10 1.45 -60.50
N ASP A 129 -35.38 2.76 -60.55
CA ASP A 129 -35.06 3.54 -61.76
C ASP A 129 -34.83 5.05 -61.49
N THR A 130 -33.82 5.49 -62.22
CA THR A 130 -33.07 6.73 -62.40
C THR A 130 -33.69 8.11 -62.09
N ASN A 131 -32.93 8.94 -61.35
CA ASN A 131 -32.68 10.32 -61.79
C ASN A 131 -31.31 10.84 -61.33
N GLU A 132 -30.75 11.71 -62.15
CA GLU A 132 -29.35 12.13 -62.21
C GLU A 132 -28.90 13.12 -61.11
N LYS A 133 -27.63 12.94 -60.70
CA LYS A 133 -26.57 13.94 -60.43
C LYS A 133 -26.95 15.26 -59.74
N HIS A 134 -26.33 15.51 -58.57
CA HIS A 134 -25.56 16.74 -58.29
C HIS A 134 -24.47 16.47 -57.25
N HIS A 135 -23.27 16.98 -57.53
CA HIS A 135 -22.05 16.83 -56.75
C HIS A 135 -22.07 17.67 -55.46
N GLY A 136 -21.63 17.09 -54.35
CA GLY A 136 -21.17 17.79 -53.15
C GLY A 136 -20.45 16.81 -52.22
N PRO A 137 -19.23 17.11 -51.71
CA PRO A 137 -18.55 16.22 -50.77
C PRO A 137 -19.27 16.28 -49.41
N PRO A 138 -19.55 15.14 -48.73
CA PRO A 138 -19.97 15.16 -47.35
C PRO A 138 -18.78 15.56 -46.47
N GLY A 139 -18.92 16.66 -45.74
CA GLY A 139 -17.90 17.16 -44.83
C GLY A 139 -17.56 16.15 -43.75
N GLY A 140 -16.31 15.66 -43.77
CA GLY A 140 -15.69 15.06 -42.61
C GLY A 140 -15.54 16.12 -41.52
N ARG A 141 -16.14 15.90 -40.35
CA ARG A 141 -15.71 16.61 -39.14
C ARG A 141 -14.25 16.23 -38.90
N PRO A 142 -13.31 17.19 -38.79
CA PRO A 142 -11.95 16.84 -38.41
C PRO A 142 -11.97 16.27 -36.99
N PRO A 143 -11.09 15.30 -36.67
CA PRO A 143 -10.87 14.87 -35.30
C PRO A 143 -10.53 16.10 -34.46
N MET A 144 -11.18 16.24 -33.30
CA MET A 144 -10.88 17.31 -32.34
C MET A 144 -9.38 17.28 -32.04
N ALA A 145 -8.63 18.23 -32.59
CA ALA A 145 -7.27 18.47 -32.18
C ALA A 145 -7.33 18.95 -30.72
N PHE A 146 -6.87 18.11 -29.79
CA PHE A 146 -6.70 18.55 -28.41
C PHE A 146 -5.60 19.60 -28.39
N ASP A 147 -5.94 20.82 -27.97
CA ASP A 147 -4.95 21.86 -27.75
C ASP A 147 -4.16 21.50 -26.49
N GLU A 148 -2.91 21.05 -26.65
CA GLU A 148 -2.00 20.78 -25.53
C GLU A 148 -1.76 22.03 -24.66
N ASN A 149 -2.19 23.21 -25.12
CA ASN A 149 -2.16 24.47 -24.38
C ASN A 149 -3.39 24.71 -23.48
N GLU A 150 -4.42 23.86 -23.52
CA GLU A 150 -5.55 24.01 -22.59
C GLU A 150 -5.07 23.82 -21.14
N PRO A 151 -5.46 24.71 -20.22
CA PRO A 151 -5.05 24.59 -18.83
C PRO A 151 -5.80 23.45 -18.14
N GLY A 152 -5.14 22.79 -17.19
CA GLY A 152 -5.84 21.96 -16.21
C GLY A 152 -6.40 22.78 -15.04
N TYR A 153 -7.12 22.10 -14.16
CA TYR A 153 -7.78 22.69 -13.00
C TYR A 153 -7.49 21.87 -11.74
N LEU A 154 -7.17 22.56 -10.66
CA LEU A 154 -7.11 22.02 -9.32
C LEU A 154 -8.42 22.37 -8.60
N HIS A 155 -9.16 21.34 -8.22
CA HIS A 155 -10.38 21.46 -7.45
C HIS A 155 -10.06 21.23 -5.98
N THR A 156 -10.58 22.10 -5.13
CA THR A 156 -10.60 21.98 -3.68
C THR A 156 -12.04 21.73 -3.27
N TYR A 157 -12.24 20.61 -2.58
CA TYR A 157 -13.51 20.22 -1.98
C TYR A 157 -13.38 20.19 -0.46
N ALA A 158 -14.50 20.29 0.22
CA ALA A 158 -14.63 19.94 1.63
C ALA A 158 -15.58 18.75 1.76
N ALA A 159 -15.26 17.80 2.65
CA ALA A 159 -16.18 16.73 2.99
C ALA A 159 -17.51 17.31 3.51
N ALA A 160 -18.64 16.96 2.89
CA ALA A 160 -19.95 17.50 3.26
C ALA A 160 -20.55 16.85 4.51
N LYS A 161 -20.02 15.67 4.87
CA LYS A 161 -20.33 14.89 6.07
C LYS A 161 -19.07 14.15 6.53
N ASP A 162 -19.17 13.44 7.64
CA ASP A 162 -18.16 12.48 8.04
C ASP A 162 -18.17 11.35 7.02
N LEU A 163 -17.14 11.29 6.18
CA LEU A 163 -17.03 10.24 5.16
C LEU A 163 -16.63 8.96 5.85
N ARG A 164 -17.36 7.89 5.55
CA ARG A 164 -17.06 6.54 6.03
C ARG A 164 -16.41 5.75 4.92
N LEU A 165 -15.15 5.37 5.10
CA LEU A 165 -14.34 4.72 4.06
C LEU A 165 -13.82 3.35 4.55
N LEU A 166 -13.55 2.46 3.59
CA LEU A 166 -12.74 1.28 3.84
C LEU A 166 -11.27 1.63 3.56
N TYR A 167 -10.42 1.61 4.58
CA TYR A 167 -8.97 1.77 4.43
C TYR A 167 -8.32 0.43 4.14
N LEU A 168 -7.51 0.42 3.08
CA LEU A 168 -6.71 -0.71 2.64
C LEU A 168 -5.26 -0.44 3.00
N ASP A 169 -4.73 -1.27 3.89
CA ASP A 169 -3.39 -1.14 4.45
C ASP A 169 -2.27 -1.22 3.38
N GLY A 170 -1.06 -0.79 3.74
CA GLY A 170 0.14 -0.82 2.89
C GLY A 170 0.08 0.14 1.69
N MET A 171 0.91 -0.13 0.68
CA MET A 171 0.90 0.60 -0.61
C MET A 171 -0.20 0.07 -1.53
N SER A 172 -1.43 -0.01 -1.05
CA SER A 172 -2.56 -0.66 -1.73
C SER A 172 -2.99 -0.05 -3.07
N ALA A 173 -2.33 1.02 -3.55
CA ALA A 173 -2.52 1.54 -4.90
C ALA A 173 -1.26 1.46 -5.78
N ALA A 174 -0.17 0.83 -5.32
CA ALA A 174 1.01 0.57 -6.12
C ALA A 174 0.77 -0.58 -7.13
N LYS A 175 1.05 -0.34 -8.42
CA LYS A 175 0.75 -1.29 -9.51
C LYS A 175 1.94 -2.21 -9.82
N THR A 176 2.38 -2.96 -8.80
CA THR A 176 3.55 -3.86 -8.88
C THR A 176 3.16 -5.33 -8.71
N SER A 177 4.01 -6.24 -9.18
CA SER A 177 3.89 -7.69 -8.96
C SER A 177 4.23 -8.12 -7.53
N LYS A 178 4.66 -7.20 -6.67
CA LYS A 178 5.08 -7.50 -5.28
C LYS A 178 3.93 -7.86 -4.34
N GLY A 179 2.67 -7.68 -4.74
CA GLY A 179 1.50 -8.08 -3.96
C GLY A 179 0.74 -6.94 -3.29
N THR A 180 1.07 -5.70 -3.62
CA THR A 180 0.44 -4.48 -3.09
C THR A 180 -1.06 -4.38 -3.39
N LEU A 181 -1.54 -4.99 -4.48
CA LEU A 181 -2.95 -5.01 -4.87
C LEU A 181 -3.72 -6.24 -4.36
N ASP A 182 -3.06 -7.17 -3.66
CA ASP A 182 -3.65 -8.45 -3.23
C ASP A 182 -4.94 -8.25 -2.40
N SER A 183 -4.99 -7.22 -1.54
CA SER A 183 -6.16 -6.91 -0.71
C SER A 183 -7.40 -6.56 -1.54
N GLN A 184 -7.24 -5.86 -2.65
CA GLN A 184 -8.34 -5.54 -3.57
C GLN A 184 -8.62 -6.72 -4.49
N ASP A 185 -7.61 -7.11 -5.27
CA ASP A 185 -7.81 -7.98 -6.40
C ASP A 185 -8.13 -9.40 -5.96
N ALA A 186 -7.44 -9.93 -4.93
CA ALA A 186 -7.64 -11.30 -4.47
C ALA A 186 -8.78 -11.46 -3.44
N ILE A 187 -9.05 -10.44 -2.63
CA ILE A 187 -10.07 -10.50 -1.55
C ILE A 187 -11.34 -9.72 -1.92
N LEU A 188 -11.24 -8.41 -2.18
CA LEU A 188 -12.42 -7.56 -2.45
C LEU A 188 -13.05 -7.79 -3.83
N PHE A 189 -12.30 -8.27 -4.82
CA PHE A 189 -12.84 -8.51 -6.17
C PHE A 189 -12.80 -9.97 -6.56
N ASN A 190 -12.37 -10.87 -5.66
CA ASN A 190 -12.34 -12.31 -5.86
C ASN A 190 -11.65 -12.75 -7.18
N GLY A 191 -10.62 -12.03 -7.60
CA GLY A 191 -9.89 -12.28 -8.84
C GLY A 191 -10.68 -11.93 -10.12
N ALA A 192 -11.70 -11.08 -10.04
CA ALA A 192 -12.50 -10.67 -11.20
C ALA A 192 -11.72 -9.82 -12.22
N LEU A 193 -10.55 -9.30 -11.85
CA LEU A 193 -9.70 -8.50 -12.73
C LEU A 193 -8.68 -9.42 -13.42
N ASP A 194 -8.63 -9.32 -14.75
CA ASP A 194 -7.70 -10.09 -15.59
C ASP A 194 -6.25 -9.59 -15.44
N ASP A 195 -5.29 -10.52 -15.51
CA ASP A 195 -3.84 -10.28 -15.39
C ASP A 195 -3.21 -9.61 -16.63
N SER A 196 -4.01 -9.28 -17.64
CA SER A 196 -3.54 -8.87 -18.97
C SER A 196 -2.83 -7.50 -18.98
N PRO A 197 -1.56 -7.44 -19.43
CA PRO A 197 -0.69 -6.25 -19.41
C PRO A 197 -0.94 -5.26 -20.55
N SER A 198 -2.19 -5.07 -20.96
CA SER A 198 -2.55 -4.15 -22.06
C SER A 198 -3.60 -3.12 -21.66
N ARG A 199 -3.89 -3.00 -20.36
CA ARG A 199 -4.97 -2.14 -19.82
C ARG A 199 -4.61 -1.44 -18.51
N GLY A 200 -3.34 -1.10 -18.25
CA GLY A 200 -2.92 -0.48 -16.98
C GLY A 200 -3.73 0.74 -16.52
N ILE A 201 -4.28 1.54 -17.43
CA ILE A 201 -5.19 2.68 -17.12
C ILE A 201 -6.64 2.22 -16.95
N GLY A 202 -7.08 1.22 -17.70
CA GLY A 202 -8.45 0.69 -17.65
C GLY A 202 -8.74 -0.08 -16.36
N GLN A 203 -7.72 -0.70 -15.76
CA GLN A 203 -7.91 -1.49 -14.54
C GLN A 203 -8.15 -0.65 -13.28
N GLU A 204 -7.57 0.56 -13.17
CA GLU A 204 -7.81 1.43 -12.01
C GLU A 204 -9.25 1.98 -11.99
N ASN A 205 -9.76 2.38 -13.16
CA ASN A 205 -11.17 2.76 -13.32
C ASN A 205 -12.10 1.59 -12.98
N GLU A 206 -11.72 0.38 -13.36
CA GLU A 206 -12.49 -0.83 -13.04
C GLU A 206 -12.46 -1.16 -11.55
N ARG A 207 -11.31 -1.02 -10.87
CA ARG A 207 -11.23 -1.16 -9.40
C ARG A 207 -12.14 -0.16 -8.69
N ALA A 208 -12.16 1.10 -9.16
CA ALA A 208 -13.05 2.12 -8.61
C ALA A 208 -14.53 1.76 -8.83
N ARG A 209 -14.89 1.32 -10.04
CA ARG A 209 -16.24 0.86 -10.37
C ARG A 209 -16.67 -0.30 -9.47
N LEU A 210 -15.85 -1.35 -9.37
CA LEU A 210 -16.15 -2.52 -8.54
C LEU A 210 -16.25 -2.18 -7.06
N ALA A 211 -15.36 -1.31 -6.54
CA ALA A 211 -15.43 -0.86 -5.15
C ALA A 211 -16.75 -0.15 -4.84
N CYS A 212 -17.19 0.74 -5.72
CA CYS A 212 -18.42 1.49 -5.53
C CYS A 212 -19.69 0.67 -5.78
N GLU A 213 -19.67 -0.26 -6.72
CA GLU A 213 -20.75 -1.23 -6.89
C GLU A 213 -20.90 -2.15 -5.69
N MET A 214 -19.79 -2.59 -5.10
CA MET A 214 -19.81 -3.39 -3.88
C MET A 214 -20.30 -2.57 -2.68
N ALA A 215 -19.87 -1.30 -2.57
CA ALA A 215 -20.35 -0.38 -1.55
C ALA A 215 -21.87 -0.20 -1.60
N GLU A 216 -22.44 -0.01 -2.79
CA GLU A 216 -23.88 0.17 -2.98
C GLU A 216 -24.65 -1.16 -2.81
N ASN A 217 -24.24 -2.21 -3.52
CA ASN A 217 -25.06 -3.42 -3.69
C ASN A 217 -24.83 -4.50 -2.62
N GLU A 218 -23.60 -4.63 -2.11
CA GLU A 218 -23.25 -5.65 -1.11
C GLU A 218 -23.21 -5.09 0.31
N TRP A 219 -22.84 -3.81 0.44
CA TRP A 219 -22.68 -3.15 1.72
C TRP A 219 -23.75 -2.10 2.01
N GLU A 220 -24.88 -2.13 1.29
CA GLU A 220 -26.07 -1.31 1.58
C GLU A 220 -25.77 0.21 1.67
N GLY A 221 -24.81 0.71 0.87
CA GLY A 221 -24.38 2.10 0.91
C GLY A 221 -23.70 2.51 2.23
N ARG A 222 -23.21 1.55 3.03
CA ARG A 222 -22.60 1.79 4.34
C ARG A 222 -21.24 2.46 4.29
N ILE A 223 -20.58 2.48 3.14
CA ILE A 223 -19.32 3.21 2.95
C ILE A 223 -19.46 4.13 1.73
N ASP A 224 -18.73 5.24 1.76
CA ASP A 224 -18.72 6.27 0.73
C ASP A 224 -17.61 6.03 -0.32
N GLY A 225 -16.67 5.14 -0.03
CA GLY A 225 -15.51 4.89 -0.87
C GLY A 225 -14.38 4.13 -0.19
N VAL A 226 -13.22 4.12 -0.83
CA VAL A 226 -12.02 3.40 -0.40
C VAL A 226 -10.85 4.37 -0.21
N LEU A 227 -10.12 4.20 0.89
CA LEU A 227 -8.88 4.93 1.21
C LEU A 227 -7.70 3.99 1.02
N ARG A 228 -6.66 4.43 0.31
CA ARG A 228 -5.48 3.61 -0.02
C ARG A 228 -4.26 4.48 -0.29
N MET A 229 -3.10 3.87 -0.46
CA MET A 229 -1.83 4.59 -0.65
C MET A 229 -1.07 4.13 -1.90
N GLU A 230 -0.66 5.09 -2.74
CA GLU A 230 0.39 4.92 -3.75
C GLU A 230 1.62 5.72 -3.30
N ALA A 231 1.94 6.82 -3.99
CA ALA A 231 2.97 7.75 -3.56
C ALA A 231 2.50 8.67 -2.42
N GLY A 232 1.19 8.80 -2.25
CA GLY A 232 0.53 9.43 -1.10
C GLY A 232 -0.82 8.76 -0.86
N PHE A 233 -1.52 9.17 0.20
CA PHE A 233 -2.87 8.69 0.48
C PHE A 233 -3.89 9.30 -0.48
N GLU A 234 -4.75 8.45 -1.03
CA GLU A 234 -5.82 8.80 -1.95
C GLU A 234 -7.14 8.16 -1.54
N ILE A 235 -8.25 8.86 -1.84
CA ILE A 235 -9.61 8.34 -1.67
C ILE A 235 -10.20 8.13 -3.06
N ILE A 236 -10.71 6.93 -3.33
CA ILE A 236 -11.70 6.70 -4.38
C ILE A 236 -13.06 6.94 -3.73
N LEU A 237 -13.72 8.04 -4.06
CA LEU A 237 -15.02 8.40 -3.51
C LEU A 237 -16.11 8.09 -4.53
N CYS A 238 -17.19 7.44 -4.11
CA CYS A 238 -18.21 6.93 -5.03
C CYS A 238 -19.13 8.00 -5.61
N ASP A 239 -19.41 9.06 -4.85
CA ASP A 239 -20.27 10.16 -5.29
C ASP A 239 -19.79 11.52 -4.76
N PHE A 240 -19.08 12.27 -5.61
CA PHE A 240 -18.62 13.62 -5.26
C PHE A 240 -19.76 14.61 -5.02
N GLU A 241 -20.85 14.52 -5.77
CA GLU A 241 -21.94 15.51 -5.70
C GLU A 241 -22.73 15.35 -4.41
N ARG A 242 -22.93 14.11 -3.97
CA ARG A 242 -23.59 13.78 -2.70
C ARG A 242 -22.74 14.11 -1.49
N ASP A 243 -21.44 13.77 -1.54
CA ASP A 243 -20.61 13.68 -0.32
C ASP A 243 -19.60 14.83 -0.16
N LEU A 244 -19.45 15.72 -1.15
CA LEU A 244 -18.52 16.85 -1.10
C LEU A 244 -19.21 18.19 -1.40
N THR A 245 -18.66 19.26 -0.81
CA THR A 245 -18.97 20.64 -1.18
C THR A 245 -17.79 21.24 -1.96
N PRO A 246 -17.99 21.72 -3.20
CA PRO A 246 -16.96 22.47 -3.92
C PRO A 246 -16.60 23.75 -3.16
N VAL A 247 -15.33 23.90 -2.79
CA VAL A 247 -14.82 25.11 -2.13
C VAL A 247 -14.24 26.07 -3.16
N ARG A 248 -13.40 25.54 -4.06
CA ARG A 248 -12.71 26.36 -5.07
C ARG A 248 -12.29 25.51 -6.26
N ILE A 249 -12.45 26.04 -7.47
CA ILE A 249 -11.85 25.47 -8.68
C ILE A 249 -10.88 26.50 -9.24
N THR A 250 -9.62 26.13 -9.39
CA THR A 250 -8.54 27.03 -9.81
C THR A 250 -7.85 26.49 -11.04
N GLN A 251 -7.79 27.30 -12.09
CA GLN A 251 -6.98 27.01 -13.27
C GLN A 251 -5.50 26.97 -12.89
N VAL A 252 -4.78 25.90 -13.26
CA VAL A 252 -3.33 25.83 -13.03
C VAL A 252 -2.56 26.55 -14.14
N LYS A 253 -1.27 26.81 -13.88
CA LYS A 253 -0.38 27.46 -14.85
C LYS A 253 -0.36 26.66 -16.16
N GLN A 254 -0.62 27.33 -17.29
CA GLN A 254 -0.43 26.74 -18.62
C GLN A 254 1.04 26.44 -18.87
N ASN A 255 1.33 25.28 -19.46
CA ASN A 255 2.67 24.96 -19.92
C ASN A 255 2.99 25.81 -21.16
N SER A 256 3.64 26.96 -20.97
CA SER A 256 4.18 27.70 -22.11
C SER A 256 5.41 26.97 -22.67
N GLU A 257 5.40 26.59 -23.95
CA GLU A 257 6.47 25.85 -24.65
C GLU A 257 7.90 26.41 -24.50
N LYS A 258 8.06 27.65 -24.05
CA LYS A 258 9.35 28.38 -23.98
C LYS A 258 10.37 27.85 -22.94
N GLN A 259 10.08 26.80 -22.17
CA GLN A 259 11.02 26.23 -21.19
C GLN A 259 11.60 24.87 -21.57
N ARG A 260 11.25 24.30 -22.73
CA ARG A 260 12.06 23.21 -23.30
C ARG A 260 13.22 23.85 -24.06
N GLY A 261 14.36 24.01 -23.38
CA GLY A 261 15.63 24.26 -24.05
C GLY A 261 15.87 23.18 -25.12
N PRO A 262 16.61 23.49 -26.20
CA PRO A 262 16.72 22.59 -27.33
C PRO A 262 17.25 21.24 -26.86
N THR A 263 16.41 20.21 -27.00
CA THR A 263 16.84 18.81 -26.97
C THR A 263 17.93 18.68 -28.00
N ASP A 264 19.16 18.52 -27.52
CA ASP A 264 20.33 18.28 -28.33
C ASP A 264 20.08 17.02 -29.16
N ASN A 265 19.76 17.20 -30.44
CA ASN A 265 19.65 16.14 -31.42
C ASN A 265 21.04 15.50 -31.56
N ARG A 266 21.36 14.54 -30.70
CA ARG A 266 22.45 13.60 -30.96
C ARG A 266 22.03 12.72 -32.13
N LYS A 267 22.29 13.23 -33.33
CA LYS A 267 22.37 12.44 -34.55
C LYS A 267 23.24 11.22 -34.26
N HIS A 268 22.76 10.04 -34.64
CA HIS A 268 23.59 8.87 -34.81
C HIS A 268 24.82 9.28 -35.63
N GLY A 269 25.99 9.20 -35.01
CA GLY A 269 27.25 9.42 -35.69
C GLY A 269 27.52 8.23 -36.60
N ASP A 270 27.43 8.47 -37.91
CA ASP A 270 28.18 7.72 -38.91
C ASP A 270 29.65 7.74 -38.49
N ARG A 271 30.21 6.56 -38.22
CA ARG A 271 31.63 6.36 -37.96
C ARG A 271 32.36 6.28 -39.30
N ASP A 272 32.69 7.42 -39.87
CA ASP A 272 33.82 7.54 -40.79
C ASP A 272 35.07 7.89 -39.99
N GLY A 273 35.90 6.88 -39.71
CA GLY A 273 37.25 7.06 -39.19
C GLY A 273 38.28 6.93 -40.31
N PRO A 274 39.32 7.78 -40.38
CA PRO A 274 40.30 7.71 -41.46
C PRO A 274 41.41 6.67 -41.18
N HIS A 275 41.71 5.92 -42.25
CA HIS A 275 42.95 5.25 -42.65
C HIS A 275 43.99 4.84 -41.60
N LYS A 276 44.31 3.54 -41.60
CA LYS A 276 45.69 3.02 -41.64
C LYS A 276 45.73 1.71 -42.45
N GLU A 277 46.48 1.75 -43.55
CA GLU A 277 46.91 0.59 -44.34
C GLU A 277 48.01 -0.17 -43.60
N ASP A 278 47.95 -1.50 -43.65
CA ASP A 278 49.03 -2.41 -44.09
C ASP A 278 48.94 -3.79 -43.41
N ASP A 279 48.64 -4.77 -44.28
CA ASP A 279 49.25 -6.08 -44.47
C ASP A 279 49.23 -7.21 -43.41
N ASP A 280 48.75 -8.35 -43.94
CA ASP A 280 49.28 -9.72 -43.86
C ASP A 280 48.75 -10.74 -42.82
N LYS A 281 48.07 -11.75 -43.41
CA LYS A 281 48.24 -13.21 -43.24
C LYS A 281 47.49 -14.01 -42.13
N HIS A 282 46.53 -14.80 -42.62
CA HIS A 282 46.43 -16.28 -42.58
C HIS A 282 45.56 -17.06 -41.54
N TYR A 283 44.77 -17.98 -42.14
CA TYR A 283 44.24 -19.30 -41.74
C TYR A 283 43.15 -19.45 -40.65
N GLY A 284 41.94 -19.81 -41.11
CA GLY A 284 41.48 -21.21 -41.00
C GLY A 284 40.44 -21.58 -39.94
N SER A 285 39.25 -21.97 -40.44
CA SER A 285 38.56 -23.24 -40.15
C SER A 285 37.38 -23.36 -39.14
N HIS A 286 36.27 -23.87 -39.71
CA HIS A 286 35.23 -24.81 -39.19
C HIS A 286 33.88 -24.27 -38.64
N GLY A 287 32.78 -24.70 -39.29
CA GLY A 287 31.37 -24.66 -38.80
C GLY A 287 31.03 -25.86 -37.89
N PRO A 288 29.74 -26.28 -37.67
CA PRO A 288 28.55 -26.12 -38.52
C PRO A 288 27.19 -25.83 -37.82
N ARG A 289 26.11 -25.85 -38.63
CA ARG A 289 24.66 -25.59 -38.43
C ARG A 289 23.84 -26.62 -37.62
N LYS A 290 22.66 -26.17 -37.12
CA LYS A 290 21.27 -26.75 -37.04
C LYS A 290 20.63 -26.50 -35.65
N GLY A 291 19.32 -26.24 -35.45
CA GLY A 291 18.16 -26.15 -36.35
C GLY A 291 16.88 -25.69 -35.59
N ASP A 292 15.94 -25.13 -36.35
CA ASP A 292 14.48 -25.39 -36.46
C ASP A 292 13.47 -25.48 -35.28
N ASP A 293 12.30 -24.87 -35.54
CA ASP A 293 10.90 -25.11 -35.09
C ASP A 293 10.44 -24.60 -33.70
N GLY A 294 9.28 -23.95 -33.46
CA GLY A 294 8.10 -23.58 -34.27
C GLY A 294 6.94 -23.00 -33.40
N GLU A 295 5.88 -22.53 -34.07
CA GLU A 295 4.45 -22.40 -33.65
C GLU A 295 3.82 -21.09 -33.08
N ARG A 296 3.19 -20.34 -34.03
CA ARG A 296 1.73 -20.07 -34.23
C ARG A 296 0.88 -19.26 -33.21
N HIS A 297 0.34 -18.16 -33.74
CA HIS A 297 -0.74 -17.30 -33.22
C HIS A 297 -2.15 -17.80 -33.58
N GLY A 298 -3.15 -17.45 -32.74
CA GLY A 298 -4.60 -17.57 -33.02
C GLY A 298 -5.33 -16.21 -32.98
N PRO A 299 -6.55 -16.09 -33.55
CA PRO A 299 -7.15 -14.81 -33.96
C PRO A 299 -8.17 -14.23 -32.97
N GLY A 300 -8.29 -12.89 -32.97
CA GLY A 300 -9.15 -12.09 -32.09
C GLY A 300 -10.58 -11.89 -32.59
N GLY A 301 -11.49 -11.56 -31.66
CA GLY A 301 -12.89 -11.20 -31.91
C GLY A 301 -13.15 -9.68 -31.84
N PRO A 302 -14.31 -9.21 -32.35
CA PRO A 302 -14.60 -7.78 -32.56
C PRO A 302 -15.14 -7.07 -31.30
N GLY A 303 -14.67 -5.84 -31.06
CA GLY A 303 -15.06 -4.99 -29.94
C GLY A 303 -16.30 -4.12 -30.19
N GLY A 304 -17.13 -3.96 -29.16
CA GLY A 304 -18.26 -3.02 -29.10
C GLY A 304 -17.86 -1.63 -28.52
N PRO A 305 -18.76 -0.63 -28.57
CA PRO A 305 -18.44 0.78 -28.37
C PRO A 305 -18.34 1.17 -26.88
N GLY A 306 -17.23 1.81 -26.50
CA GLY A 306 -16.91 2.24 -25.13
C GLY A 306 -17.46 3.61 -24.73
N GLY A 307 -17.91 3.71 -23.47
CA GLY A 307 -18.34 4.93 -22.79
C GLY A 307 -17.19 5.80 -22.24
N PRO A 308 -17.49 6.92 -21.54
CA PRO A 308 -16.56 8.03 -21.32
C PRO A 308 -15.53 7.74 -20.23
N GLY A 309 -14.25 7.71 -20.62
CA GLY A 309 -13.11 7.42 -19.76
C GLY A 309 -12.74 8.53 -18.76
N GLY A 310 -12.48 8.10 -17.52
CA GLY A 310 -11.77 8.83 -16.47
C GLY A 310 -10.26 8.58 -16.52
N PRO A 311 -9.43 9.48 -15.96
CA PRO A 311 -7.98 9.41 -16.09
C PRO A 311 -7.37 8.43 -15.09
N GLY A 312 -7.13 7.19 -15.53
CA GLY A 312 -6.13 6.34 -14.88
C GLY A 312 -4.74 6.99 -14.97
N GLY A 313 -3.94 6.78 -13.93
CA GLY A 313 -2.78 7.61 -13.59
C GLY A 313 -1.71 7.80 -14.68
N PRO A 314 -0.81 8.81 -14.51
CA PRO A 314 0.33 8.99 -15.40
C PRO A 314 1.14 7.69 -15.52
N PRO A 315 1.69 7.36 -16.71
CA PRO A 315 2.59 6.22 -16.91
C PRO A 315 3.84 6.21 -16.02
N HIS A 316 4.08 7.27 -15.22
CA HIS A 316 5.28 7.44 -14.40
C HIS A 316 4.99 7.80 -12.93
N GLY A 317 3.74 7.73 -12.45
CA GLY A 317 3.40 7.87 -11.01
C GLY A 317 3.85 9.16 -10.29
N GLY A 318 4.41 10.13 -11.00
CA GLY A 318 4.91 11.38 -10.45
C GLY A 318 5.12 12.45 -11.54
N PRO A 319 5.30 13.71 -11.15
CA PRO A 319 5.79 14.73 -12.07
C PRO A 319 7.23 14.33 -12.42
N GLY A 320 7.56 14.24 -13.71
CA GLY A 320 8.92 13.94 -14.16
C GLY A 320 9.97 14.90 -13.56
N GLY A 321 11.26 14.69 -13.85
CA GLY A 321 12.35 15.47 -13.22
C GLY A 321 12.20 17.00 -13.33
N GLY A 322 12.57 17.71 -12.26
CA GLY A 322 12.55 19.20 -12.21
C GLY A 322 12.07 19.79 -10.87
N PRO A 323 11.93 21.13 -10.77
CA PRO A 323 11.50 21.83 -9.54
C PRO A 323 10.14 21.35 -9.00
N ASP A 324 9.23 20.98 -9.90
CA ASP A 324 7.91 20.42 -9.55
C ASP A 324 8.03 19.02 -8.92
N SER A 325 9.07 18.26 -9.27
CA SER A 325 9.41 16.98 -8.63
C SER A 325 9.88 17.19 -7.20
N SER A 326 10.75 18.18 -6.94
CA SER A 326 11.20 18.49 -5.57
C SER A 326 10.04 18.86 -4.65
N ARG A 327 9.13 19.70 -5.14
CA ARG A 327 7.95 20.13 -4.37
C ARG A 327 7.03 18.95 -4.08
N TRP A 328 6.75 18.11 -5.07
CA TRP A 328 5.91 16.94 -4.93
C TRP A 328 6.51 15.90 -3.97
N MET A 329 7.80 15.59 -4.12
CA MET A 329 8.52 14.67 -3.23
C MET A 329 8.47 15.13 -1.78
N ARG A 330 8.72 16.41 -1.51
CA ARG A 330 8.60 16.96 -0.15
C ARG A 330 7.17 16.88 0.39
N ALA A 331 6.18 17.13 -0.45
CA ALA A 331 4.78 17.11 -0.01
C ALA A 331 4.33 15.70 0.40
N ILE A 332 4.67 14.67 -0.39
CA ILE A 332 4.33 13.29 -0.03
C ILE A 332 5.16 12.82 1.18
N THR A 333 6.47 13.04 1.18
CA THR A 333 7.35 12.57 2.26
C THR A 333 7.14 13.29 3.59
N ALA A 334 6.54 14.49 3.58
CA ALA A 334 6.04 15.14 4.79
C ALA A 334 4.95 14.34 5.54
N ARG A 335 4.46 13.24 4.95
CA ARG A 335 3.46 12.32 5.51
C ARG A 335 4.04 10.98 5.97
N TYR A 336 5.36 10.86 6.01
CA TYR A 336 6.06 9.68 6.54
C TYR A 336 5.54 9.25 7.90
N ASN A 337 5.29 10.19 8.80
CA ASN A 337 4.82 9.93 10.16
C ASN A 337 3.31 10.20 10.34
N GLY A 338 2.55 10.19 9.24
CA GLY A 338 1.10 10.36 9.25
C GLY A 338 0.61 11.58 8.47
N ILE A 339 -0.67 11.55 8.11
CA ILE A 339 -1.30 12.67 7.39
C ILE A 339 -1.64 13.88 8.28
N GLY A 340 -1.55 13.74 9.60
CA GLY A 340 -1.69 14.84 10.56
C GLY A 340 -3.09 15.46 10.65
N GLY A 341 -3.29 16.28 11.68
CA GLY A 341 -4.49 17.11 11.87
C GLY A 341 -5.79 16.35 12.08
N ASN A 342 -5.74 15.09 12.51
CA ASN A 342 -6.91 14.21 12.67
C ASN A 342 -7.80 14.15 11.42
N ARG A 343 -7.19 14.30 10.23
CA ARG A 343 -7.90 14.30 8.94
C ARG A 343 -8.49 12.94 8.58
N VAL A 344 -7.97 11.88 9.19
CA VAL A 344 -8.52 10.52 9.18
C VAL A 344 -8.38 9.93 10.57
N SER A 345 -9.40 9.22 11.04
CA SER A 345 -9.32 8.33 12.20
C SER A 345 -9.66 6.90 11.79
N LEU A 346 -8.91 5.93 12.32
CA LEU A 346 -9.17 4.50 12.11
C LEU A 346 -9.79 3.89 13.38
N ASN A 347 -10.70 2.92 13.19
CA ASN A 347 -11.19 2.10 14.29
C ASN A 347 -10.22 0.91 14.49
N PHE A 348 -9.31 1.02 15.45
CA PHE A 348 -8.34 -0.04 15.78
C PHE A 348 -8.90 -1.12 16.69
N ASN A 349 -10.07 -0.89 17.30
CA ASN A 349 -10.77 -1.91 18.07
C ASN A 349 -11.43 -2.97 17.20
N HIS A 350 -11.83 -2.58 15.98
CA HIS A 350 -12.49 -3.43 15.01
C HIS A 350 -11.84 -3.27 13.64
N PHE A 351 -10.94 -4.18 13.31
CA PHE A 351 -10.32 -4.30 11.99
C PHE A 351 -10.14 -5.77 11.63
N VAL A 352 -9.98 -6.04 10.34
CA VAL A 352 -9.71 -7.39 9.83
C VAL A 352 -8.26 -7.44 9.39
N THR A 353 -7.54 -8.49 9.77
CA THR A 353 -6.17 -8.71 9.29
C THR A 353 -5.91 -10.18 9.06
N ALA A 354 -5.27 -10.54 7.95
CA ALA A 354 -4.94 -11.94 7.70
C ALA A 354 -3.96 -12.51 8.74
N PHE A 355 -3.20 -11.65 9.44
CA PHE A 355 -2.23 -12.06 10.46
C PHE A 355 -2.86 -12.73 11.68
N SER A 356 -4.15 -12.48 11.98
CA SER A 356 -4.86 -13.13 13.09
C SER A 356 -5.33 -14.56 12.77
N HIS A 357 -5.13 -15.03 11.53
CA HIS A 357 -5.58 -16.36 11.10
C HIS A 357 -4.42 -17.30 10.86
N ASN A 358 -4.68 -18.61 11.03
CA ASN A 358 -3.70 -19.65 10.74
C ASN A 358 -3.61 -19.93 9.24
N VAL A 359 -3.04 -18.97 8.51
CA VAL A 359 -2.82 -19.01 7.05
C VAL A 359 -1.35 -18.78 6.72
N ASP A 360 -0.92 -19.32 5.59
CA ASP A 360 0.47 -19.25 5.12
C ASP A 360 0.66 -18.03 4.20
N LEU A 361 0.86 -16.86 4.81
CA LEU A 361 1.06 -15.58 4.09
C LEU A 361 2.45 -15.45 3.47
N PHE A 362 3.44 -16.20 3.97
CA PHE A 362 4.86 -16.02 3.66
C PHE A 362 5.45 -17.15 2.80
N ARG A 363 4.59 -17.94 2.15
CA ARG A 363 4.98 -19.11 1.33
C ARG A 363 6.09 -18.81 0.33
N ASP A 364 5.91 -17.73 -0.42
CA ASP A 364 6.76 -17.39 -1.56
C ASP A 364 7.93 -16.46 -1.17
N ASN A 365 7.77 -15.74 -0.06
CA ASN A 365 8.76 -14.80 0.45
C ASN A 365 8.61 -14.65 1.98
N PRO A 366 9.70 -14.79 2.77
CA PRO A 366 9.64 -14.75 4.22
C PRO A 366 9.30 -13.38 4.82
N THR A 367 9.36 -12.31 4.02
CA THR A 367 9.18 -10.91 4.47
C THR A 367 7.99 -10.22 3.82
N LEU A 368 7.46 -10.76 2.71
CA LEU A 368 6.37 -10.14 1.94
C LEU A 368 5.10 -11.00 2.02
N PRO A 369 4.13 -10.65 2.89
CA PRO A 369 2.90 -11.41 3.00
C PRO A 369 2.09 -11.31 1.70
N ARG A 370 1.44 -12.40 1.29
CA ARG A 370 0.62 -12.49 0.07
C ARG A 370 -0.78 -13.01 0.38
N LEU A 371 -1.83 -12.29 -0.01
CA LEU A 371 -3.20 -12.80 0.05
C LEU A 371 -3.56 -13.60 -1.19
N ALA A 372 -2.91 -13.33 -2.34
CA ALA A 372 -3.16 -14.04 -3.58
C ALA A 372 -2.76 -15.54 -3.50
N SER A 373 -1.80 -15.90 -2.64
CA SER A 373 -1.34 -17.28 -2.43
C SER A 373 -2.27 -18.12 -1.54
N LEU A 374 -3.28 -17.47 -0.94
CA LEU A 374 -4.23 -18.12 -0.04
C LEU A 374 -5.25 -18.97 -0.80
N SER A 375 -5.72 -20.02 -0.12
CA SER A 375 -6.78 -20.87 -0.66
C SER A 375 -8.06 -20.07 -0.95
N PRO A 376 -8.87 -20.45 -1.96
CA PRO A 376 -10.15 -19.79 -2.23
C PRO A 376 -11.05 -19.70 -0.99
N GLY A 377 -11.04 -20.74 -0.14
CA GLY A 377 -11.81 -20.74 1.12
C GLY A 377 -11.32 -19.71 2.12
N SER A 378 -10.00 -19.57 2.29
CA SER A 378 -9.40 -18.55 3.16
C SER A 378 -9.68 -17.13 2.65
N ARG A 379 -9.62 -16.92 1.33
CA ARG A 379 -9.93 -15.63 0.71
C ARG A 379 -11.41 -15.25 0.89
N ALA A 380 -12.31 -16.21 0.67
CA ALA A 380 -13.74 -16.02 0.90
C ALA A 380 -14.06 -15.73 2.38
N PHE A 381 -13.36 -16.40 3.31
CA PHE A 381 -13.50 -16.15 4.74
C PHE A 381 -13.08 -14.72 5.11
N LEU A 382 -11.91 -14.26 4.68
CA LEU A 382 -11.44 -12.89 4.92
C LEU A 382 -12.40 -11.84 4.32
N ARG A 383 -12.90 -12.06 3.09
CA ARG A 383 -13.90 -11.20 2.46
C ARG A 383 -15.18 -11.11 3.30
N ALA A 384 -15.65 -12.23 3.84
CA ALA A 384 -16.84 -12.27 4.68
C ALA A 384 -16.63 -11.49 5.99
N GLU A 385 -15.43 -11.56 6.57
CA GLU A 385 -15.08 -10.74 7.75
C GLU A 385 -15.05 -9.24 7.43
N VAL A 386 -14.48 -8.83 6.29
CA VAL A 386 -14.52 -7.42 5.84
C VAL A 386 -15.98 -6.96 5.64
N THR A 387 -16.82 -7.81 5.06
CA THR A 387 -18.25 -7.52 4.89
C THR A 387 -18.95 -7.38 6.25
N SER A 388 -18.67 -8.27 7.20
CA SER A 388 -19.19 -8.20 8.57
C SER A 388 -18.74 -6.93 9.28
N LEU A 389 -17.46 -6.56 9.18
CA LEU A 389 -16.91 -5.32 9.72
C LEU A 389 -17.72 -4.10 9.25
N ILE A 390 -17.97 -4.01 7.94
CA ILE A 390 -18.69 -2.87 7.33
C ILE A 390 -20.16 -2.83 7.74
N LEU A 391 -20.84 -3.98 7.74
CA LEU A 391 -22.27 -4.04 8.06
C LEU A 391 -22.55 -3.85 9.55
N THR A 392 -21.64 -4.25 10.44
CA THR A 392 -21.90 -4.29 11.89
C THR A 392 -21.30 -3.12 12.67
N GLN A 393 -20.10 -2.65 12.31
CA GLN A 393 -19.37 -1.67 13.12
C GLN A 393 -19.60 -0.24 12.64
N ASN A 394 -19.41 0.75 13.52
CA ASN A 394 -19.42 2.18 13.18
C ASN A 394 -17.98 2.72 13.30
N PRO A 395 -17.44 3.52 12.35
CA PRO A 395 -16.07 3.98 12.45
C PRO A 395 -15.92 5.09 13.51
N ALA A 396 -17.04 5.72 13.89
CA ALA A 396 -17.12 6.71 14.96
C ALA A 396 -17.28 6.09 16.35
N ASP A 397 -17.34 4.76 16.47
CA ASP A 397 -17.30 4.10 17.78
C ASP A 397 -15.99 4.45 18.48
N VAL A 398 -16.05 4.62 19.81
CA VAL A 398 -14.88 4.98 20.61
C VAL A 398 -13.82 3.88 20.46
N SER A 399 -12.71 4.22 19.83
CA SER A 399 -11.51 3.39 19.76
C SER A 399 -10.45 4.01 20.65
N GLU A 400 -9.80 3.19 21.46
CA GLU A 400 -8.53 3.57 22.06
C GLU A 400 -7.54 3.91 20.94
N ASP A 401 -6.67 4.88 21.20
CA ASP A 401 -5.60 5.26 20.29
C ASP A 401 -4.45 4.24 20.41
N TRP A 402 -4.69 3.05 19.87
CA TRP A 402 -3.72 1.96 19.86
C TRP A 402 -2.43 2.35 19.14
N GLN A 403 -2.51 3.24 18.15
CA GLN A 403 -1.34 3.75 17.45
C GLN A 403 -0.47 4.64 18.35
N ALA A 404 -1.06 5.47 19.22
CA ALA A 404 -0.30 6.19 20.24
C ALA A 404 0.36 5.25 21.26
N ILE A 405 -0.30 4.13 21.60
CA ILE A 405 0.28 3.12 22.51
C ILE A 405 1.48 2.42 21.85
N THR A 406 1.37 2.01 20.59
CA THR A 406 2.50 1.41 19.86
C THR A 406 3.65 2.42 19.73
N ASP A 407 3.37 3.70 19.50
CA ASP A 407 4.40 4.75 19.47
C ASP A 407 5.15 4.90 20.79
N MET A 408 4.46 4.84 21.94
CA MET A 408 5.11 4.89 23.25
C MET A 408 6.05 3.70 23.47
N ILE A 409 5.65 2.50 23.03
CA ILE A 409 6.47 1.29 23.11
C ILE A 409 7.70 1.42 22.19
N VAL A 410 7.51 1.76 20.92
CA VAL A 410 8.62 1.95 19.96
C VAL A 410 9.58 3.02 20.47
N THR A 411 9.06 4.17 20.92
CA THR A 411 9.86 5.28 21.44
C THR A 411 10.70 4.86 22.66
N ARG A 412 10.15 4.02 23.54
CA ARG A 412 10.81 3.57 24.77
C ARG A 412 11.93 2.56 24.54
N TYR A 413 11.83 1.72 23.51
CA TYR A 413 12.71 0.56 23.37
C TYR A 413 13.58 0.59 22.11
N SER A 414 13.21 1.34 21.07
CA SER A 414 13.88 1.27 19.77
C SER A 414 15.38 1.61 19.83
N LYS A 415 15.74 2.67 20.56
CA LYS A 415 17.14 3.14 20.68
C LYS A 415 17.96 2.25 21.60
N GLU A 416 17.34 1.79 22.69
CA GLU A 416 17.91 0.91 23.70
C GLU A 416 18.30 -0.43 23.06
N LEU A 417 17.36 -1.06 22.34
CA LEU A 417 17.60 -2.31 21.62
C LEU A 417 18.68 -2.15 20.55
N SER A 418 18.64 -1.04 19.79
CA SER A 418 19.67 -0.72 18.79
C SER A 418 21.05 -0.54 19.42
N TYR A 419 21.13 0.13 20.57
CA TYR A 419 22.36 0.32 21.33
C TYR A 419 22.92 -1.02 21.82
N PHE A 420 22.07 -1.93 22.30
CA PHE A 420 22.48 -3.25 22.79
C PHE A 420 23.11 -4.13 21.71
N ILE A 421 22.69 -3.97 20.44
CA ILE A 421 23.25 -4.72 19.30
C ILE A 421 24.27 -3.94 18.48
N SER A 422 24.59 -2.70 18.86
CA SER A 422 25.46 -1.80 18.09
C SER A 422 26.93 -2.22 18.00
N GLY A 423 27.35 -3.18 18.84
CA GLY A 423 28.77 -3.52 19.03
C GLY A 423 29.51 -2.57 19.98
N SER A 424 28.84 -1.57 20.54
CA SER A 424 29.44 -0.61 21.50
C SER A 424 29.56 -1.15 22.93
N ILE A 425 28.95 -2.31 23.22
CA ILE A 425 29.00 -2.94 24.54
C ILE A 425 30.07 -4.03 24.52
N GLU A 426 31.12 -3.84 25.32
CA GLU A 426 32.34 -4.67 25.28
C GLU A 426 32.35 -5.82 26.30
N SER A 427 31.39 -5.87 27.24
CA SER A 427 31.32 -6.92 28.26
C SER A 427 29.87 -7.31 28.61
N VAL A 428 29.68 -8.55 29.08
CA VAL A 428 28.37 -9.05 29.48
C VAL A 428 27.84 -8.30 30.70
N GLU A 429 28.69 -7.94 31.67
CA GLU A 429 28.32 -7.18 32.86
C GLU A 429 27.80 -5.78 32.48
N ARG A 430 28.41 -5.17 31.45
CA ARG A 430 27.94 -3.89 30.92
C ARG A 430 26.54 -4.04 30.33
N LEU A 431 26.31 -5.04 29.48
CA LEU A 431 24.99 -5.29 28.90
C LEU A 431 23.93 -5.56 29.98
N GLN A 432 24.25 -6.42 30.95
CA GLN A 432 23.37 -6.75 32.08
C GLN A 432 22.98 -5.49 32.87
N SER A 433 23.93 -4.60 33.16
CA SER A 433 23.65 -3.33 33.85
C SER A 433 22.75 -2.39 33.03
N GLU A 434 22.91 -2.36 31.71
CA GLU A 434 22.06 -1.57 30.82
C GLU A 434 20.63 -2.13 30.75
N VAL A 435 20.50 -3.45 30.61
CA VAL A 435 19.21 -4.17 30.66
C VAL A 435 18.51 -3.91 31.99
N GLU A 436 19.22 -4.07 33.11
CA GLU A 436 18.68 -3.81 34.44
C GLU A 436 18.23 -2.36 34.56
N ARG A 437 18.95 -1.39 33.99
CA ARG A 437 18.51 0.02 34.02
C ARG A 437 17.18 0.23 33.31
N VAL A 438 17.00 -0.38 32.14
CA VAL A 438 15.74 -0.32 31.37
C VAL A 438 14.57 -0.94 32.15
N LEU A 439 14.84 -2.06 32.84
CA LEU A 439 13.82 -2.84 33.57
C LEU A 439 13.63 -2.41 35.03
N SER A 440 14.54 -1.62 35.60
CA SER A 440 14.55 -1.23 37.02
C SER A 440 13.22 -0.66 37.55
N PRO A 441 12.39 0.07 36.77
CA PRO A 441 11.09 0.52 37.26
C PRO A 441 10.10 -0.63 37.56
N PHE A 442 10.34 -1.83 37.03
CA PHE A 442 9.45 -2.98 37.12
C PHE A 442 9.99 -4.09 38.03
N ILE A 443 11.25 -3.99 38.47
CA ILE A 443 11.93 -4.98 39.31
C ILE A 443 11.56 -4.78 40.79
N ASP A 444 11.13 -5.85 41.45
CA ASP A 444 11.04 -5.89 42.92
C ASP A 444 12.32 -6.51 43.48
N TYR A 445 13.26 -5.67 43.89
CA TYR A 445 14.56 -6.11 44.39
C TYR A 445 14.47 -6.91 45.71
N SER A 446 13.36 -6.84 46.43
CA SER A 446 13.15 -7.60 47.67
C SER A 446 12.60 -9.00 47.42
N GLU A 447 11.89 -9.18 46.31
CA GLU A 447 11.23 -10.42 45.92
C GLU A 447 11.26 -10.56 44.38
N ARG A 448 12.40 -11.04 43.86
CA ARG A 448 12.60 -11.20 42.41
C ARG A 448 11.65 -12.24 41.83
N ASP A 449 10.86 -11.84 40.84
CA ASP A 449 9.94 -12.71 40.09
C ASP A 449 9.88 -12.22 38.63
N ASP A 450 10.55 -12.93 37.72
CA ASP A 450 10.64 -12.52 36.32
C ASP A 450 9.29 -12.46 35.62
N VAL A 451 8.37 -13.34 36.00
CA VAL A 451 7.06 -13.42 35.36
C VAL A 451 6.27 -12.17 35.75
N ALA A 452 6.25 -11.84 37.03
CA ALA A 452 5.59 -10.64 37.51
C ALA A 452 6.29 -9.34 37.06
N GLU A 453 7.63 -9.34 36.98
CA GLU A 453 8.44 -8.23 36.47
C GLU A 453 8.18 -7.98 34.97
N SER A 454 8.15 -9.05 34.17
CA SER A 454 7.81 -8.99 32.74
C SER A 454 6.42 -8.43 32.52
N GLU A 455 5.43 -8.89 33.29
CA GLU A 455 4.05 -8.44 33.14
C GLU A 455 3.87 -6.96 33.54
N ARG A 456 4.51 -6.51 34.62
CA ARG A 456 4.52 -5.07 34.98
C ARG A 456 5.16 -4.20 33.89
N CYS A 457 6.24 -4.69 33.28
CA CYS A 457 6.89 -4.03 32.17
C CYS A 457 5.99 -3.99 30.91
N ALA A 458 5.32 -5.10 30.58
CA ALA A 458 4.47 -5.24 29.40
C ALA A 458 3.22 -4.36 29.46
N THR A 459 2.66 -4.17 30.67
CA THR A 459 1.38 -3.47 30.87
C THR A 459 1.51 -1.97 31.12
N GLN A 460 2.72 -1.42 31.17
CA GLN A 460 2.99 -0.03 31.61
C GLN A 460 2.22 1.06 30.84
N PHE A 461 1.88 0.80 29.56
CA PHE A 461 1.18 1.75 28.68
C PHE A 461 -0.27 1.36 28.40
N LEU A 462 -0.70 0.18 28.85
CA LEU A 462 -2.03 -0.33 28.53
C LEU A 462 -3.10 0.36 29.38
N PRO A 463 -4.21 0.81 28.77
CA PRO A 463 -5.36 1.30 29.52
C PRO A 463 -5.88 0.24 30.50
N SER A 464 -6.43 0.69 31.63
CA SER A 464 -7.06 -0.20 32.60
C SER A 464 -8.20 -0.99 31.96
N GLY A 465 -8.17 -2.32 32.07
CA GLY A 465 -9.20 -3.20 31.49
C GLY A 465 -9.02 -3.53 30.01
N ALA A 466 -7.99 -2.99 29.34
CA ALA A 466 -7.70 -3.27 27.94
C ALA A 466 -7.62 -4.78 27.62
N LEU A 467 -6.91 -5.55 28.44
CA LEU A 467 -6.76 -7.00 28.26
C LEU A 467 -8.08 -7.77 28.48
N GLY A 468 -8.97 -7.24 29.32
CA GLY A 468 -10.28 -7.84 29.58
C GLY A 468 -11.26 -7.68 28.41
N SER A 469 -10.98 -6.77 27.46
CA SER A 469 -11.84 -6.52 26.30
C SER A 469 -11.80 -7.63 25.25
N GLY A 470 -10.72 -8.42 25.20
CA GLY A 470 -10.48 -9.39 24.13
C GLY A 470 -10.20 -8.75 22.76
N CYS A 471 -9.95 -7.44 22.71
CA CYS A 471 -9.63 -6.73 21.48
C CYS A 471 -8.31 -7.23 20.88
N LEU A 472 -8.29 -7.45 19.56
CA LEU A 472 -7.12 -7.94 18.83
C LEU A 472 -5.91 -6.99 18.97
N ALA A 473 -6.14 -5.68 18.91
CA ALA A 473 -5.08 -4.68 19.11
C ALA A 473 -4.49 -4.77 20.53
N ALA A 474 -5.32 -4.89 21.56
CA ALA A 474 -4.86 -5.04 22.94
C ALA A 474 -3.97 -6.28 23.12
N GLN A 475 -4.39 -7.42 22.56
CA GLN A 475 -3.65 -8.69 22.65
C GLN A 475 -2.32 -8.61 21.91
N ALA A 476 -2.30 -8.07 20.68
CA ALA A 476 -1.06 -7.92 19.91
C ALA A 476 -0.07 -6.94 20.56
N VAL A 477 -0.56 -5.81 21.07
CA VAL A 477 0.27 -4.81 21.75
C VAL A 477 0.86 -5.35 23.04
N HIS A 478 0.06 -6.05 23.85
CA HIS A 478 0.55 -6.72 25.05
C HIS A 478 1.54 -7.83 24.73
N GLY A 479 1.25 -8.69 23.76
CA GLY A 479 2.12 -9.79 23.35
C GLY A 479 3.51 -9.31 22.93
N VAL A 480 3.57 -8.24 22.12
CA VAL A 480 4.84 -7.61 21.73
C VAL A 480 5.55 -6.96 22.92
N ALA A 481 4.84 -6.21 23.77
CA ALA A 481 5.44 -5.60 24.95
C ALA A 481 6.00 -6.67 25.92
N HIS A 482 5.26 -7.76 26.13
CA HIS A 482 5.68 -8.89 26.94
C HIS A 482 6.88 -9.60 26.31
N LYS A 483 6.91 -9.78 24.98
CA LYS A 483 8.06 -10.35 24.28
C LYS A 483 9.32 -9.49 24.45
N ILE A 484 9.21 -8.17 24.39
CA ILE A 484 10.32 -7.24 24.68
C ILE A 484 10.81 -7.44 26.11
N CYS A 485 9.92 -7.34 27.09
CA CYS A 485 10.28 -7.39 28.50
C CYS A 485 10.89 -8.74 28.91
N SER A 486 10.29 -9.86 28.48
CA SER A 486 10.79 -11.20 28.75
C SER A 486 12.15 -11.48 28.08
N SER A 487 12.35 -11.07 26.82
CA SER A 487 13.64 -11.22 26.14
C SER A 487 14.74 -10.32 26.73
N LEU A 488 14.40 -9.14 27.26
CA LEU A 488 15.36 -8.34 28.01
C LEU A 488 15.77 -9.03 29.32
N ILE A 489 14.82 -9.60 30.07
CA ILE A 489 15.13 -10.38 31.28
C ILE A 489 16.03 -11.58 30.94
N GLU A 490 15.72 -12.30 29.85
CA GLU A 490 16.54 -13.41 29.35
C GLU A 490 17.97 -12.95 29.03
N ALA A 491 18.13 -11.89 28.23
CA ALA A 491 19.44 -11.34 27.89
C ALA A 491 20.21 -10.87 29.13
N GLY A 492 19.52 -10.31 30.14
CA GLY A 492 20.12 -9.90 31.41
C GLY A 492 20.62 -11.05 32.29
N ARG A 493 20.32 -12.30 31.95
CA ARG A 493 20.75 -13.51 32.68
C ARG A 493 21.86 -14.28 32.00
N GLU A 494 22.06 -14.01 30.73
CA GLU A 494 23.11 -14.64 29.95
C GLU A 494 24.49 -14.34 30.54
N LYS A 495 25.34 -15.36 30.56
CA LYS A 495 26.71 -15.26 31.10
C LYS A 495 27.75 -14.94 30.04
N ASP A 496 27.36 -15.05 28.78
CA ASP A 496 28.18 -14.80 27.62
C ASP A 496 27.62 -13.62 26.83
N LEU A 497 28.49 -12.70 26.44
CA LEU A 497 28.07 -11.49 25.73
C LEU A 497 27.46 -11.82 24.37
N GLU A 498 28.02 -12.77 23.62
CA GLU A 498 27.48 -13.13 22.31
C GLU A 498 26.09 -13.76 22.43
N ALA A 499 25.87 -14.61 23.43
CA ALA A 499 24.56 -15.18 23.74
C ALA A 499 23.54 -14.11 24.11
N ALA A 500 23.90 -13.19 25.00
CA ALA A 500 23.03 -12.09 25.43
C ALA A 500 22.65 -11.16 24.27
N VAL A 501 23.64 -10.76 23.45
CA VAL A 501 23.42 -9.94 22.26
C VAL A 501 22.60 -10.70 21.21
N ARG A 502 22.74 -12.03 21.10
CA ARG A 502 21.91 -12.86 20.20
C ARG A 502 20.44 -12.79 20.60
N VAL A 503 20.10 -12.91 21.88
CA VAL A 503 18.72 -12.78 22.36
C VAL A 503 18.13 -11.43 21.95
N VAL A 504 18.86 -10.33 22.15
CA VAL A 504 18.39 -8.99 21.75
C VAL A 504 18.31 -8.83 20.24
N ARG A 505 19.26 -9.39 19.48
CA ARG A 505 19.24 -9.36 18.01
C ARG A 505 18.05 -10.13 17.44
N ASP A 506 17.74 -11.29 18.01
CA ASP A 506 16.59 -12.10 17.59
C ASP A 506 15.27 -11.37 17.93
N LEU A 507 15.21 -10.67 19.08
CA LEU A 507 14.11 -9.77 19.40
C LEU A 507 13.97 -8.63 18.38
N VAL A 508 15.08 -7.97 18.02
CA VAL A 508 15.08 -6.92 16.99
C VAL A 508 14.56 -7.47 15.66
N GLY A 509 15.03 -8.64 15.23
CA GLY A 509 14.53 -9.29 14.01
C GLY A 509 13.04 -9.66 14.08
N TYR A 510 12.54 -10.08 15.24
CA TYR A 510 11.12 -10.38 15.46
C TYR A 510 10.23 -9.13 15.38
N LEU A 511 10.65 -8.02 16.00
CA LEU A 511 9.87 -6.79 16.06
C LEU A 511 9.75 -6.11 14.68
N ASP A 512 10.81 -6.18 13.86
CA ASP A 512 10.82 -5.68 12.47
C ASP A 512 10.26 -4.25 12.35
N TRP A 513 10.68 -3.34 13.24
CA TRP A 513 10.15 -1.98 13.24
C TRP A 513 10.69 -1.17 12.07
N ALA A 514 9.77 -0.61 11.28
CA ALA A 514 10.08 0.28 10.16
C ALA A 514 10.90 1.51 10.58
N THR A 515 10.74 1.95 11.84
CA THR A 515 11.43 3.13 12.40
C THR A 515 12.95 2.96 12.50
N TRP A 516 13.48 1.73 12.55
CA TRP A 516 14.93 1.51 12.56
C TRP A 516 15.62 1.87 11.25
N LYS A 517 14.86 1.95 10.16
CA LYS A 517 15.38 2.36 8.86
C LYS A 517 15.34 3.88 8.66
N GLU A 518 14.74 4.64 9.57
CA GLU A 518 14.63 6.10 9.45
C GLU A 518 16.00 6.78 9.49
N CYS A 519 16.18 7.79 8.65
CA CYS A 519 17.41 8.58 8.65
C CYS A 519 17.50 9.45 9.92
N SER A 520 18.72 9.63 10.43
CA SER A 520 19.02 10.47 11.59
C SER A 520 19.03 11.97 11.26
N GLY A 521 17.92 12.48 10.71
CA GLY A 521 17.77 13.87 10.26
C GLY A 521 18.40 14.10 8.88
N CYS A 522 17.64 14.75 7.99
CA CYS A 522 18.11 15.15 6.67
C CYS A 522 18.27 16.67 6.58
N ALA A 523 19.11 17.15 5.66
CA ALA A 523 19.22 18.59 5.41
C ALA A 523 17.89 19.17 4.92
N ALA A 524 17.72 20.49 5.02
CA ALA A 524 16.46 21.15 4.64
C ALA A 524 16.07 20.97 3.16
N ASN A 525 17.01 20.61 2.29
CA ASN A 525 16.76 20.28 0.89
C ASN A 525 16.66 18.78 0.58
N GLU A 526 16.86 17.94 1.59
CA GLU A 526 16.90 16.50 1.47
C GLU A 526 15.65 15.85 2.06
N ILE A 527 15.41 14.62 1.63
CA ILE A 527 14.41 13.72 2.20
C ILE A 527 15.08 12.39 2.51
N CYS A 528 14.57 11.67 3.52
CA CYS A 528 15.03 10.31 3.79
C CYS A 528 14.39 9.38 2.76
N VAL A 529 15.19 8.77 1.88
CA VAL A 529 14.63 8.07 0.73
C VAL A 529 14.38 6.59 1.04
N VAL A 530 13.12 6.18 0.92
CA VAL A 530 12.65 4.79 0.79
C VAL A 530 12.02 4.57 -0.59
N PRO A 531 11.81 3.32 -1.03
CA PRO A 531 11.05 3.07 -2.25
C PRO A 531 9.63 3.62 -2.14
N ILE A 532 9.24 4.44 -3.11
CA ILE A 532 7.88 4.95 -3.26
C ILE A 532 7.48 4.66 -4.70
N TRP A 533 6.55 3.72 -4.90
CA TRP A 533 6.15 3.29 -6.24
C TRP A 533 5.85 4.48 -7.17
N PRO A 534 6.37 4.48 -8.43
CA PRO A 534 7.19 3.45 -9.07
C PRO A 534 8.70 3.61 -8.87
N MET A 535 9.12 4.53 -8.00
CA MET A 535 10.51 4.92 -7.80
C MET A 535 11.15 4.20 -6.60
N GLY A 536 12.47 4.13 -6.61
CA GLY A 536 13.26 3.52 -5.54
C GLY A 536 14.01 2.28 -5.97
N THR A 537 15.16 2.10 -5.35
CA THR A 537 16.06 0.99 -5.59
C THR A 537 16.03 0.00 -4.44
N ILE A 538 16.54 -1.21 -4.65
CA ILE A 538 16.75 -2.18 -3.56
C ILE A 538 17.61 -1.57 -2.46
N GLN A 539 18.63 -0.79 -2.82
CA GLN A 539 19.47 -0.10 -1.85
C GLN A 539 18.70 0.92 -0.99
N ASP A 540 17.71 1.62 -1.58
CA ASP A 540 16.85 2.54 -0.84
C ASP A 540 15.92 1.79 0.14
N TYR A 541 15.60 0.52 -0.13
CA TYR A 541 14.85 -0.33 0.82
C TYR A 541 15.74 -0.86 1.95
N GLU A 542 16.95 -1.31 1.62
CA GLU A 542 17.87 -1.95 2.56
C GLU A 542 18.56 -0.94 3.49
N SER A 543 18.95 0.22 2.95
CA SER A 543 19.63 1.28 3.70
C SER A 543 19.18 2.65 3.19
N PRO A 544 18.04 3.16 3.69
CA PRO A 544 17.58 4.51 3.38
C PRO A 544 18.63 5.57 3.70
N ARG A 545 18.71 6.60 2.87
CA ARG A 545 19.65 7.72 3.02
C ARG A 545 18.98 9.04 2.72
N CYS A 546 19.49 10.09 3.34
CA CYS A 546 19.13 11.46 2.97
C CYS A 546 19.65 11.74 1.56
N LYS A 547 18.74 12.16 0.66
CA LYS A 547 19.08 12.55 -0.71
C LYS A 547 18.32 13.83 -1.09
N ASP A 548 18.86 14.58 -2.03
CA ASP A 548 18.25 15.83 -2.50
C ASP A 548 16.85 15.56 -3.07
N ALA A 549 15.84 16.28 -2.57
CA ALA A 549 14.45 16.04 -2.94
C ALA A 549 14.16 16.32 -4.43
N SER A 550 14.98 17.10 -5.12
CA SER A 550 14.82 17.40 -6.55
C SER A 550 15.18 16.24 -7.48
N ASN A 551 16.01 15.31 -7.01
CA ASN A 551 16.36 14.09 -7.73
C ASN A 551 16.74 12.96 -6.75
N PRO A 552 15.77 12.45 -5.97
CA PRO A 552 16.06 11.55 -4.85
C PRO A 552 16.34 10.11 -5.27
N TYR A 553 16.04 9.73 -6.51
CA TYR A 553 16.18 8.35 -6.98
C TYR A 553 17.22 8.23 -8.07
N ASP A 554 18.19 7.33 -7.86
CA ASP A 554 19.29 7.08 -8.78
C ASP A 554 18.80 6.29 -9.99
N GLN A 555 19.03 6.79 -11.21
CA GLN A 555 18.58 6.13 -12.45
C GLN A 555 19.36 4.85 -12.80
N GLY A 556 20.48 4.58 -12.12
CA GLY A 556 21.36 3.44 -12.38
C GLY A 556 21.24 2.27 -11.41
N GLY A 557 20.42 2.38 -10.35
CA GLY A 557 20.25 1.32 -9.36
C GLY A 557 19.20 0.29 -9.78
N GLU A 558 19.29 -0.93 -9.24
CA GLU A 558 18.27 -1.95 -9.44
C GLU A 558 16.95 -1.51 -8.81
N SER A 559 15.88 -1.42 -9.61
CA SER A 559 14.55 -1.02 -9.16
C SER A 559 14.04 -1.96 -8.08
N TYR A 560 13.63 -1.41 -6.94
CA TYR A 560 12.97 -2.19 -5.89
C TYR A 560 11.68 -2.84 -6.43
N TRP A 561 10.95 -2.12 -7.26
CA TRP A 561 9.63 -2.54 -7.69
C TRP A 561 9.62 -3.43 -8.94
N GLY A 562 10.77 -3.65 -9.57
CA GLY A 562 10.90 -4.35 -10.84
C GLY A 562 10.48 -3.51 -12.05
N GLY A 563 10.17 -4.18 -13.17
CA GLY A 563 9.65 -3.55 -14.40
C GLY A 563 8.16 -3.21 -14.27
N MET A 564 7.72 -2.15 -14.96
CA MET A 564 6.32 -1.71 -14.96
C MET A 564 5.44 -2.74 -15.67
N ARG A 565 4.35 -3.22 -15.02
CA ARG A 565 3.26 -3.90 -15.74
C ARG A 565 2.47 -2.80 -16.46
N HIS A 566 2.57 -2.73 -17.79
CA HIS A 566 1.74 -1.85 -18.61
C HIS A 566 0.34 -2.42 -18.82
#